data_AF-C4WUI0-F1
#
_entry.id   AF-C4WUI0-F1
#
_cell.length_a   1.000
_cell.length_b   1.000
_cell.length_c   1.000
_cell.angle_alpha   90.00
_cell.angle_beta   90.00
_cell.angle_gamma   90.00
#
_symmetry.space_group_name_H-M   'P 1'
#
loop_
_entity.id
_entity.type
_entity.pdbx_description
1 polymer ?
#
loop_
_entity_poly.entity_id
_entity_poly.type
_entity_poly.pdbx_seq_one_letter_code
_entity_poly.pdbx_strand_id
1 'polypeptide(L)'
;MVAEILNGKRIDSRKSSKYFDSVWNLKYLPRFKWVHLNERLAYEKAVRKHRLRAEVSQVKREANHFSSNIVRSEKNKLYQQSNVNFNVQQRLPEEEFLQNKNCVPDMESRTDFLSKLFDS
;
A
#
# COMPACT_ATOMS: atom_id res chain seq x y z
N MET A 1 -53.59 2.84 27.47
CA MET A 1 -52.45 3.27 26.61
C MET A 1 -52.22 4.76 26.73
N VAL A 2 -50.97 5.23 26.82
CA VAL A 2 -50.67 6.67 26.93
C VAL A 2 -51.03 7.43 25.64
N ALA A 3 -50.75 6.83 24.48
CA ALA A 3 -51.07 7.44 23.19
C ALA A 3 -52.57 7.72 23.04
N GLU A 4 -53.43 6.73 23.33
CA GLU A 4 -54.89 6.89 23.29
C GLU A 4 -55.40 7.91 24.31
N ILE A 5 -54.81 7.96 25.50
CA ILE A 5 -55.23 8.88 26.56
C ILE A 5 -54.91 10.32 26.21
N LEU A 6 -53.81 10.60 25.50
CA LEU A 6 -53.35 11.95 25.22
C LEU A 6 -53.72 12.43 23.82
N ASN A 7 -53.91 11.54 22.85
CA ASN A 7 -54.26 11.90 21.48
C ASN A 7 -55.57 12.71 21.46
N GLY A 8 -55.56 13.86 20.77
CA GLY A 8 -56.70 14.77 20.70
C GLY A 8 -56.89 15.67 21.93
N LYS A 9 -56.04 15.57 22.97
CA LYS A 9 -56.07 16.49 24.12
C LYS A 9 -55.18 17.70 23.90
N ARG A 10 -55.57 18.84 24.46
CA ARG A 10 -54.75 20.07 24.44
C ARG A 10 -53.44 19.85 25.19
N ILE A 11 -52.37 20.46 24.68
CA ILE A 11 -51.02 20.33 25.26
C ILE A 11 -50.95 21.02 26.62
N ASP A 12 -51.59 22.18 26.75
CA ASP A 12 -51.60 22.98 27.97
C ASP A 12 -53.04 23.35 28.36
N SER A 13 -53.29 23.50 29.65
CA SER A 13 -54.54 23.98 30.22
C SER A 13 -54.52 25.49 30.50
N ARG A 14 -53.33 26.13 30.50
CA ARG A 14 -53.16 27.55 30.80
C ARG A 14 -53.32 28.42 29.55
N LYS A 15 -54.28 29.36 29.60
CA LYS A 15 -54.56 30.32 28.51
C LYS A 15 -53.38 31.22 28.11
N SER A 16 -52.43 31.42 29.02
CA SER A 16 -51.21 32.22 28.77
C SER A 16 -50.08 31.43 28.11
N SER A 17 -50.24 30.12 27.88
CA SER A 17 -49.18 29.27 27.35
C SER A 17 -49.09 29.35 25.84
N LYS A 18 -47.85 29.30 25.32
CA LYS A 18 -47.56 29.28 23.88
C LYS A 18 -48.24 28.10 23.15
N TYR A 19 -48.51 27.01 23.86
CA TYR A 19 -49.07 25.79 23.30
C TYR A 19 -50.55 25.58 23.65
N PHE A 20 -51.26 26.63 24.08
CA PHE A 20 -52.66 26.54 24.50
C PHE A 20 -53.58 26.01 23.39
N ASP A 21 -53.39 26.47 22.15
CA ASP A 21 -54.18 26.02 20.99
C ASP A 21 -53.63 24.76 20.33
N SER A 22 -52.47 24.27 20.79
CA SER A 22 -51.86 23.06 20.25
C SER A 22 -52.49 21.80 20.87
N VAL A 23 -52.69 20.78 20.04
CA VAL A 23 -53.30 19.51 20.42
C VAL A 23 -52.29 18.38 20.20
N TRP A 24 -52.25 17.41 21.11
CA TRP A 24 -51.45 16.20 20.95
C TRP A 24 -51.97 15.36 19.78
N ASN A 25 -51.10 15.05 18.82
CA ASN A 25 -51.35 14.06 17.78
C ASN A 25 -50.34 12.92 17.96
N LEU A 26 -50.82 11.80 18.49
CA LEU A 26 -49.98 10.66 18.86
C LEU A 26 -50.58 9.38 18.29
N LYS A 27 -49.76 8.61 17.59
CA LYS A 27 -50.08 7.24 17.14
C LYS A 27 -49.08 6.28 17.76
N TYR A 28 -49.56 5.23 18.40
CA TYR A 28 -48.69 4.16 18.86
C TYR A 28 -48.38 3.23 17.68
N LEU A 29 -47.11 3.08 17.34
CA LEU A 29 -46.65 2.12 16.34
C LEU A 29 -45.97 0.95 17.06
N PRO A 30 -46.63 -0.21 17.20
CA PRO A 30 -46.01 -1.37 17.82
C PRO A 30 -44.79 -1.80 17.02
N ARG A 31 -43.74 -2.26 17.71
CA ARG A 31 -42.47 -2.74 17.13
C ARG A 31 -41.68 -1.67 16.36
N PHE A 32 -42.10 -0.41 16.38
CA PHE A 32 -41.40 0.70 15.77
C PHE A 32 -40.43 1.34 16.77
N LYS A 33 -39.15 1.41 16.41
CA LYS A 33 -38.10 2.01 17.24
C LYS A 33 -37.65 3.33 16.63
N TRP A 34 -37.19 4.28 17.44
CA TRP A 34 -36.65 5.56 16.98
C TRP A 34 -35.53 5.41 15.92
N VAL A 35 -34.77 4.31 16.00
CA VAL A 35 -33.74 3.96 15.03
C VAL A 35 -34.30 3.85 13.61
N HIS A 36 -35.51 3.32 13.44
CA HIS A 36 -36.15 3.15 12.13
C HIS A 36 -36.49 4.50 11.47
N LEU A 37 -36.68 5.59 12.24
CA LEU A 37 -36.88 6.94 11.65
C LEU A 37 -35.62 7.46 10.97
N ASN A 38 -34.46 7.14 11.53
CA ASN A 38 -33.17 7.65 11.07
C ASN A 38 -32.40 6.63 10.23
N GLU A 39 -32.94 5.42 10.05
CA GLU A 39 -32.27 4.30 9.40
C GLU A 39 -31.84 4.65 7.99
N ARG A 40 -32.76 5.17 7.18
CA ARG A 40 -32.46 5.58 5.80
C ARG A 40 -31.37 6.65 5.74
N LEU A 41 -31.48 7.69 6.57
CA LEU A 41 -30.51 8.79 6.60
C LEU A 41 -29.12 8.30 7.05
N ALA A 42 -29.07 7.45 8.06
CA ALA A 42 -27.83 6.85 8.55
C ALA A 42 -27.18 5.97 7.48
N TYR A 43 -27.98 5.15 6.80
CA TYR A 43 -27.54 4.31 5.69
C TYR A 43 -26.96 5.14 4.54
N GLU A 44 -27.67 6.16 4.07
CA GLU A 44 -27.21 7.04 2.98
C GLU A 44 -25.89 7.75 3.34
N LYS A 45 -25.77 8.24 4.58
CA LYS A 45 -24.53 8.84 5.09
C LYS A 45 -23.38 7.82 5.13
N ALA A 46 -23.64 6.60 5.59
CA ALA A 46 -22.64 5.54 5.65
C ALA A 46 -22.15 5.12 4.26
N VAL A 47 -23.07 4.96 3.30
CA VAL A 47 -22.74 4.65 1.90
C VAL A 47 -21.88 5.76 1.28
N ARG A 48 -22.26 7.02 1.45
CA ARG A 48 -21.47 8.16 0.96
C ARG A 48 -20.06 8.18 1.55
N LYS A 49 -19.94 7.97 2.87
CA LYS A 49 -18.65 7.92 3.56
C LYS A 49 -17.78 6.77 3.07
N HIS A 50 -18.39 5.61 2.80
CA HIS A 50 -17.68 4.45 2.27
C HIS A 50 -17.14 4.71 0.86
N ARG A 51 -17.96 5.26 -0.05
CA ARG A 51 -17.53 5.62 -1.41
C ARG A 51 -16.36 6.61 -1.40
N LEU A 52 -16.49 7.69 -0.62
CA LEU A 52 -15.43 8.69 -0.49
C LEU A 52 -14.12 8.07 0.01
N ARG A 53 -14.18 7.17 1.00
CA ARG A 53 -12.99 6.47 1.50
C ARG A 53 -12.35 5.58 0.43
N ALA A 54 -13.16 4.90 -0.38
CA ALA A 54 -12.67 4.06 -1.46
C ALA A 54 -11.95 4.91 -2.53
N GLU A 55 -12.56 6.01 -2.96
CA GLU A 55 -11.98 6.96 -3.92
C GLU A 55 -10.66 7.53 -3.39
N VAL A 56 -10.64 8.02 -2.14
CA VAL A 56 -9.42 8.53 -1.50
C VAL A 56 -8.34 7.45 -1.40
N SER A 57 -8.71 6.20 -1.07
CA SER A 57 -7.77 5.10 -0.99
C SER A 57 -7.17 4.76 -2.35
N GLN A 58 -7.93 4.87 -3.43
CA GLN A 58 -7.45 4.64 -4.79
C GLN A 58 -6.44 5.71 -5.19
N VAL A 59 -6.80 6.99 -5.06
CA VAL A 59 -5.93 8.12 -5.40
C VAL A 59 -4.63 8.07 -4.60
N LYS A 60 -4.71 7.76 -3.30
CA LYS A 60 -3.50 7.60 -2.46
C LYS A 60 -2.60 6.46 -2.94
N ARG A 61 -3.18 5.34 -3.37
CA ARG A 61 -2.40 4.20 -3.90
C ARG A 61 -1.66 4.61 -5.17
N GLU A 62 -2.33 5.29 -6.09
CA GLU A 62 -1.75 5.77 -7.35
C GLU A 62 -0.63 6.80 -7.09
N ALA A 63 -0.86 7.76 -6.18
CA ALA A 63 0.14 8.76 -5.80
C ALA A 63 1.39 8.13 -5.15
N ASN A 64 1.19 7.19 -4.22
CA ASN A 64 2.29 6.48 -3.55
C ASN A 64 3.08 5.64 -4.56
N HIS A 65 2.40 4.98 -5.49
CA HIS A 65 3.03 4.22 -6.56
C HIS A 65 3.91 5.13 -7.42
N PHE A 66 3.39 6.29 -7.85
CA PHE A 66 4.17 7.27 -8.61
C PHE A 66 5.40 7.76 -7.85
N SER A 67 5.25 8.15 -6.57
CA SER A 67 6.36 8.57 -5.71
C SER A 67 7.43 7.47 -5.59
N SER A 68 7.02 6.23 -5.34
CA SER A 68 7.95 5.10 -5.22
C SER A 68 8.71 4.82 -6.52
N ASN A 69 8.05 4.98 -7.68
CA ASN A 69 8.65 4.78 -8.99
C ASN A 69 9.67 5.88 -9.32
N ILE A 70 9.40 7.14 -8.95
CA ILE A 70 10.38 8.23 -9.09
C ILE A 70 11.63 7.89 -8.29
N VAL A 71 11.49 7.60 -7.00
CA VAL A 71 12.63 7.29 -6.12
C VAL A 71 13.42 6.07 -6.62
N ARG A 72 12.72 5.03 -7.09
CA ARG A 72 13.37 3.85 -7.70
C ARG A 72 14.10 4.22 -8.99
N SER A 73 13.50 5.05 -9.84
CA SER A 73 14.11 5.48 -11.10
C SER A 73 15.36 6.33 -10.86
N GLU A 74 15.35 7.22 -9.87
CA GLU A 74 16.50 8.01 -9.47
C GLU A 74 17.62 7.12 -8.96
N LYS A 75 17.33 6.23 -8.00
CA LYS A 75 18.31 5.24 -7.50
C LYS A 75 18.93 4.44 -8.64
N ASN A 76 18.10 3.92 -9.56
CA ASN A 76 18.58 3.17 -10.72
C ASN A 76 19.50 4.00 -11.62
N LYS A 77 19.21 5.29 -11.83
CA LYS A 77 20.10 6.21 -12.56
C LYS A 77 21.44 6.39 -11.85
N LEU A 78 21.45 6.58 -10.53
CA LEU A 78 22.70 6.66 -9.75
C LEU A 78 23.52 5.36 -9.85
N TYR A 79 22.86 4.20 -9.76
CA TYR A 79 23.53 2.90 -9.96
C TYR A 79 24.08 2.78 -11.39
N GLN A 80 23.35 3.19 -12.42
CA GLN A 80 23.84 3.19 -13.80
C GLN A 80 25.04 4.13 -13.97
N GLN A 81 24.99 5.35 -13.42
CA GLN A 81 26.09 6.32 -13.49
C GLN A 81 27.35 5.80 -12.78
N SER A 82 27.21 5.22 -11.58
CA SER A 82 28.35 4.61 -10.87
C SER A 82 28.89 3.36 -11.59
N ASN A 83 28.03 2.56 -12.22
CA ASN A 83 28.44 1.40 -13.00
C ASN A 83 29.10 1.78 -14.35
N VAL A 84 28.71 2.93 -14.94
CA VAL A 84 29.39 3.52 -16.10
C VAL A 84 30.78 4.05 -15.71
N ASN A 85 30.92 4.64 -14.52
CA ASN A 85 32.22 5.08 -13.99
C ASN A 85 33.14 3.90 -13.59
N PHE A 86 32.58 2.74 -13.24
CA PHE A 86 33.32 1.49 -13.02
C PHE A 86 33.55 0.67 -14.30
N ASN A 87 33.07 1.13 -15.46
CA ASN A 87 33.32 0.48 -16.75
C ASN A 87 34.60 1.00 -17.45
N VAL A 88 35.55 1.53 -16.66
CA VAL A 88 36.97 1.47 -17.04
C VAL A 88 37.40 0.01 -16.87
N GLN A 89 37.47 -0.69 -18.00
CA GLN A 89 37.93 -2.07 -18.21
C GLN A 89 36.96 -3.16 -17.73
N GLN A 90 35.92 -3.42 -18.53
CA GLN A 90 35.51 -4.82 -18.71
C GLN A 90 36.72 -5.62 -19.19
N ARG A 91 37.31 -6.39 -18.28
CA ARG A 91 38.31 -7.40 -18.61
C ARG A 91 37.66 -8.39 -19.58
N LEU A 92 38.32 -8.67 -20.69
CA LEU A 92 37.89 -9.66 -21.68
C LEU A 92 37.59 -11.00 -20.98
N PRO A 93 36.54 -11.76 -21.39
CA PRO A 93 36.19 -13.04 -20.79
C PRO A 93 37.39 -14.01 -20.73
N GLU A 94 37.51 -14.72 -19.61
CA GLU A 94 38.56 -15.66 -19.15
C GLU A 94 39.12 -16.70 -20.16
N GLU A 95 38.73 -16.71 -21.43
CA GLU A 95 39.17 -17.67 -22.45
C GLU A 95 40.68 -17.59 -22.77
N GLU A 96 41.36 -16.48 -22.48
CA GLU A 96 42.82 -16.37 -22.62
C GLU A 96 43.61 -16.89 -21.40
N PHE A 97 42.96 -17.17 -20.26
CA PHE A 97 43.65 -17.71 -19.09
C PHE A 97 43.95 -19.23 -19.19
N LEU A 98 43.31 -19.92 -20.14
CA LEU A 98 43.45 -21.37 -20.31
C LEU A 98 44.25 -21.80 -21.54
N GLN A 99 44.68 -20.87 -22.42
CA GLN A 99 45.59 -21.24 -23.52
C GLN A 99 47.07 -21.25 -23.10
N ASN A 100 47.48 -20.43 -22.12
CA ASN A 100 48.86 -20.46 -21.60
C ASN A 100 49.13 -21.57 -20.56
N LYS A 101 48.13 -22.41 -20.26
CA LYS A 101 48.30 -23.64 -19.47
C LYS A 101 48.43 -24.92 -20.31
N ASN A 102 48.49 -24.79 -21.64
CA ASN A 102 48.86 -25.89 -22.54
C ASN A 102 50.35 -25.88 -22.92
N CYS A 103 51.21 -25.23 -22.12
CA CYS A 103 52.58 -25.71 -22.01
C CYS A 103 52.55 -26.91 -21.06
N VAL A 104 52.42 -28.12 -21.61
CA VAL A 104 52.75 -29.35 -20.88
C VAL A 104 54.17 -29.14 -20.35
N PRO A 105 54.39 -29.05 -19.03
CA PRO A 105 55.75 -29.06 -18.53
C PRO A 105 56.24 -30.48 -18.74
N ASP A 106 57.06 -30.63 -19.76
CA ASP A 106 57.87 -31.81 -20.03
C ASP A 106 58.55 -32.25 -18.72
N MET A 107 58.08 -33.37 -18.18
CA MET A 107 58.60 -34.01 -16.96
C MET A 107 59.86 -34.83 -17.28
N GLU A 108 60.65 -34.39 -18.25
CA GLU A 108 61.82 -35.13 -18.78
C GLU A 108 63.12 -34.30 -18.78
N SER A 109 63.16 -33.16 -18.07
CA SER A 109 64.36 -32.30 -18.01
C SER A 109 65.01 -32.17 -16.61
N ARG A 110 64.31 -32.53 -15.52
CA ARG A 110 64.87 -32.37 -14.16
C ARG A 110 65.95 -33.40 -13.82
N THR A 111 65.78 -34.64 -14.23
CA THR A 111 66.78 -35.71 -14.00
C THR A 111 67.99 -35.54 -14.91
N ASP A 112 67.76 -35.05 -16.13
CA ASP A 112 68.79 -34.90 -17.16
C ASP A 112 69.70 -33.68 -16.94
N PHE A 113 69.20 -32.66 -16.23
CA PHE A 113 69.99 -31.52 -15.77
C PHE A 113 70.87 -31.88 -14.56
N LEU A 114 70.35 -32.67 -13.62
CA LEU A 114 71.05 -33.02 -12.39
C LEU A 114 72.16 -34.05 -12.59
N SER A 115 72.01 -34.98 -13.55
CA SER A 115 73.09 -35.91 -13.92
C SER A 115 74.30 -35.18 -14.52
N LYS A 116 74.07 -34.19 -15.38
CA LYS A 116 75.13 -33.38 -16.02
C LYS A 116 75.89 -32.46 -15.05
N LEU A 117 75.39 -32.27 -13.83
CA LEU A 117 75.97 -31.33 -12.85
C LEU A 117 77.08 -31.96 -11.98
N PHE A 118 77.14 -33.29 -11.92
CA PHE A 118 78.05 -34.01 -11.02
C PHE A 118 78.96 -35.05 -11.70
N ASP A 119 78.86 -35.24 -13.02
CA ASP A 119 79.79 -36.08 -13.79
C ASP A 119 80.93 -35.22 -14.37
N SER A 120 82.10 -35.25 -13.73
CA SER A 120 83.42 -34.88 -14.27
C SER A 120 84.43 -35.94 -13.87
#